data_AF-A0A173SV73-F1
#
_entry.id   AF-A0A173SV73-F1
#
_cell.length_a   1.000
_cell.length_b   1.000
_cell.length_c   1.000
_cell.angle_alpha   90.00
_cell.angle_beta   90.00
_cell.angle_gamma   90.00
#
_symmetry.space_group_name_H-M   'P 1'
#
loop_
_entity.id
_entity.type
_entity.pdbx_description
1 polymer ?
#
loop_
_entity_poly.entity_id
_entity_poly.type
_entity_poly.pdbx_seq_one_letter_code
_entity_poly.pdbx_strand_id
1 'polypeptide(L)'
;MGEAANGKDAMDQIEKLQPQIVISDVVMPLMDGVDFTVAVHHRYPHIQMIILSGYDNFEYVKQTLMQGVVDYILKPTLTPHELLGVLQKAAARIPGWHPDHAMTGETAEELLKELLLGETKTGEELQKVFAASYVAKL
;
A
#
# COMPACT_ATOMS: atom_id res chain seq x y z
N MET A 1 -9.18 -9.04 1.63
CA MET A 1 -8.54 -7.98 0.80
C MET A 1 -9.52 -7.50 -0.24
N GLY A 2 -9.47 -6.21 -0.61
CA GLY A 2 -10.13 -5.69 -1.81
C GLY A 2 -9.09 -5.56 -2.93
N GLU A 3 -9.42 -6.07 -4.10
CA GLU A 3 -8.68 -5.84 -5.35
C GLU A 3 -9.49 -4.87 -6.21
N ALA A 4 -8.83 -3.93 -6.88
CA ALA A 4 -9.46 -3.04 -7.85
C ALA A 4 -8.79 -3.17 -9.20
N ALA A 5 -9.57 -2.99 -10.26
CA ALA A 5 -9.08 -3.03 -11.63
C ALA A 5 -8.66 -1.64 -12.15
N ASN A 6 -8.98 -0.56 -11.42
CA ASN A 6 -8.73 0.84 -11.77
C ASN A 6 -8.97 1.76 -10.56
N GLY A 7 -8.59 3.04 -10.67
CA GLY A 7 -8.74 4.04 -9.61
C GLY A 7 -10.18 4.30 -9.15
N LYS A 8 -11.20 4.10 -10.01
CA LYS A 8 -12.61 4.24 -9.60
C LYS A 8 -13.06 3.08 -8.72
N ASP A 9 -12.78 1.85 -9.15
CA ASP A 9 -13.08 0.65 -8.34
C ASP A 9 -12.31 0.70 -7.01
N ALA A 10 -11.10 1.25 -7.03
CA ALA A 10 -10.26 1.47 -5.87
C ALA A 10 -10.92 2.44 -4.86
N MET A 11 -11.49 3.55 -5.32
CA MET A 11 -12.26 4.47 -4.47
C MET A 11 -13.52 3.80 -3.88
N ASP A 12 -14.26 3.03 -4.68
CA ASP A 12 -15.44 2.29 -4.21
C ASP A 12 -15.07 1.25 -3.13
N GLN A 13 -13.90 0.61 -3.24
CA GLN A 13 -13.37 -0.30 -2.23
C GLN A 13 -12.90 0.44 -0.96
N ILE A 14 -12.24 1.60 -1.11
CA ILE A 14 -11.86 2.43 0.04
C ILE A 14 -13.09 2.83 0.85
N GLU A 15 -14.16 3.24 0.18
CA GLU A 15 -15.39 3.65 0.87
C GLU A 15 -16.00 2.48 1.67
N LYS A 16 -16.00 1.27 1.11
CA LYS A 16 -16.58 0.08 1.77
C LYS A 16 -15.70 -0.50 2.87
N LEU A 17 -14.40 -0.57 2.63
CA LEU A 17 -13.45 -1.27 3.50
C LEU A 17 -12.83 -0.35 4.55
N GLN A 18 -12.89 0.97 4.35
CA GLN A 18 -12.27 1.99 5.21
C GLN A 18 -10.83 1.61 5.61
N PRO A 19 -9.95 1.33 4.63
CA PRO A 19 -8.59 0.89 4.91
C PRO A 19 -7.77 2.01 5.54
N GLN A 20 -6.77 1.62 6.32
CA GLN A 20 -5.84 2.58 6.93
C GLN A 20 -4.54 2.70 6.13
N ILE A 21 -4.21 1.68 5.32
CA ILE A 21 -3.07 1.66 4.41
C ILE A 21 -3.54 1.19 3.03
N VAL A 22 -3.12 1.85 1.97
CA VAL A 22 -3.40 1.44 0.59
C VAL A 22 -2.08 1.33 -0.16
N ILE A 23 -1.87 0.19 -0.82
CA ILE A 23 -0.75 -0.05 -1.73
C ILE A 23 -1.31 -0.02 -3.15
N SER A 24 -0.80 0.87 -4.00
CA SER A 24 -1.27 0.97 -5.39
C SER A 24 -0.15 1.03 -6.40
N ASP A 25 -0.43 0.59 -7.63
CA ASP A 25 0.48 0.77 -8.77
C ASP A 25 0.46 2.23 -9.28
N VAL A 26 1.56 2.70 -9.87
CA VAL A 26 1.56 3.96 -10.63
C VAL A 26 0.73 3.82 -11.90
N VAL A 27 0.86 2.70 -12.58
CA VAL A 27 0.25 2.48 -13.90
C VAL A 27 -1.01 1.65 -13.72
N MET A 28 -2.15 2.32 -13.70
CA MET A 28 -3.48 1.72 -13.66
C MET A 28 -4.29 2.12 -14.90
N PRO A 29 -5.18 1.26 -15.41
CA PRO A 29 -6.15 1.64 -16.44
C PRO A 29 -7.09 2.74 -15.94
N LEU A 30 -7.53 3.62 -16.86
CA LEU A 30 -8.56 4.67 -16.67
C LEU A 30 -8.20 5.85 -15.76
N MET A 31 -7.43 5.62 -14.68
CA MET A 31 -6.95 6.65 -13.75
C MET A 31 -5.56 6.24 -13.28
N ASP A 32 -4.58 7.13 -13.39
CA ASP A 32 -3.23 6.81 -12.93
C ASP A 32 -3.13 6.82 -11.40
N GLY A 33 -2.10 6.15 -10.85
CA GLY A 33 -1.90 6.03 -9.41
C GLY A 33 -1.58 7.35 -8.71
N VAL A 34 -1.16 8.37 -9.46
CA VAL A 34 -0.86 9.70 -8.95
C VAL A 34 -2.16 10.46 -8.69
N ASP A 35 -3.04 10.55 -9.69
CA ASP A 35 -4.37 11.16 -9.59
C ASP A 35 -5.22 10.44 -8.53
N PHE A 36 -5.15 9.11 -8.50
CA PHE A 36 -5.81 8.30 -7.47
C PHE A 36 -5.33 8.69 -6.07
N THR A 37 -4.01 8.81 -5.89
CA THR A 37 -3.43 9.18 -4.59
C THR A 37 -3.82 10.59 -4.17
N VAL A 38 -3.82 11.54 -5.09
CA VAL A 38 -4.29 12.91 -4.82
C VAL A 38 -5.75 12.88 -4.37
N ALA A 39 -6.60 12.12 -5.06
CA ALA A 39 -8.01 11.97 -4.71
C ALA A 39 -8.22 11.34 -3.32
N VAL A 40 -7.49 10.26 -3.01
CA VAL A 40 -7.55 9.60 -1.70
C VAL A 40 -7.06 10.54 -0.60
N HIS A 41 -5.94 11.24 -0.80
CA HIS A 41 -5.42 12.17 0.20
C HIS A 41 -6.41 13.31 0.50
N HIS A 42 -7.05 13.86 -0.53
CA HIS A 42 -8.05 14.91 -0.37
C HIS A 42 -9.30 14.44 0.38
N ARG A 43 -9.75 13.21 0.12
CA ARG A 43 -11.01 12.67 0.66
C ARG A 43 -10.85 11.95 1.99
N TYR A 44 -9.71 11.29 2.18
CA TYR A 44 -9.39 10.41 3.30
C TYR A 44 -7.93 10.66 3.76
N PRO A 45 -7.62 11.84 4.32
CA PRO A 45 -6.25 12.23 4.69
C PRO A 45 -5.61 11.35 5.78
N HIS A 46 -6.39 10.50 6.45
CA HIS A 46 -5.91 9.53 7.44
C HIS A 46 -5.32 8.27 6.79
N ILE A 47 -5.66 7.97 5.54
CA ILE A 47 -5.19 6.80 4.82
C ILE A 47 -3.73 6.99 4.42
N GLN A 48 -2.92 5.99 4.74
CA GLN A 48 -1.51 5.96 4.42
C GLN A 48 -1.31 5.32 3.03
N MET A 49 -0.90 6.13 2.05
CA MET A 49 -0.70 5.68 0.67
C MET A 49 0.76 5.21 0.44
N ILE A 50 0.93 4.05 -0.19
CA ILE A 50 2.21 3.53 -0.67
C ILE A 50 2.07 3.26 -2.16
N ILE A 51 2.98 3.79 -2.97
CA ILE A 51 2.97 3.58 -4.42
C ILE A 51 4.10 2.63 -4.83
N LEU A 52 3.76 1.62 -5.64
CA LEU A 52 4.70 0.70 -6.25
C LEU A 52 4.79 0.96 -7.76
N SER A 53 5.99 1.16 -8.31
CA SER A 53 6.17 1.49 -9.73
C SER A 53 7.08 0.53 -10.47
N GLY A 54 6.70 0.12 -11.68
CA GLY A 54 7.57 -0.61 -12.61
C GLY A 54 8.58 0.27 -13.35
N TYR A 55 8.45 1.61 -13.27
CA TYR A 55 9.26 2.56 -14.05
C TYR A 55 10.03 3.52 -13.16
N ASP A 56 11.27 3.82 -13.56
CA ASP A 56 12.17 4.77 -12.90
C ASP A 56 11.82 6.24 -13.20
N ASN A 57 10.53 6.60 -13.12
CA ASN A 57 10.09 7.99 -13.26
C ASN A 57 9.96 8.65 -11.87
N PHE A 58 10.92 8.36 -10.99
CA PHE A 58 10.93 8.73 -9.59
C PHE A 58 10.75 10.23 -9.38
N GLU A 59 11.41 11.07 -10.18
CA GLU A 59 11.34 12.53 -10.06
C GLU A 59 9.92 13.10 -10.24
N TYR A 60 9.18 12.67 -11.27
CA TYR A 60 7.83 13.14 -11.56
C TYR A 60 6.85 12.76 -10.44
N VAL A 61 6.96 11.50 -10.00
CA VAL A 61 6.07 10.95 -9.00
C VAL A 61 6.40 11.56 -7.63
N LYS A 62 7.68 11.66 -7.26
CA LYS A 62 8.12 12.26 -6.00
C LYS A 62 7.59 13.68 -5.83
N GLN A 63 7.71 14.54 -6.84
CA GLN A 63 7.23 15.93 -6.75
C GLN A 63 5.72 16.02 -6.51
N THR A 64 4.94 15.15 -7.14
CA THR A 64 3.48 15.15 -7.02
C THR A 64 3.00 14.54 -5.70
N LEU A 65 3.76 13.57 -5.17
CA LEU A 65 3.38 12.81 -3.98
C LEU A 65 3.89 13.40 -2.65
N MET A 66 4.77 14.40 -2.67
CA MET A 66 5.30 15.05 -1.44
C MET A 66 4.21 15.59 -0.50
N GLN A 67 2.96 15.67 -0.95
CA GLN A 67 1.84 16.17 -0.17
C GLN A 67 1.01 15.07 0.54
N GLY A 68 1.16 13.78 0.22
CA GLY A 68 0.19 12.78 0.72
C GLY A 68 0.58 11.30 0.80
N VAL A 69 1.77 10.89 0.35
CA VAL A 69 2.19 9.47 0.48
C VAL A 69 3.15 9.23 1.63
N VAL A 70 3.16 7.97 2.08
CA VAL A 70 4.20 7.48 2.97
C VAL A 70 5.48 7.21 2.20
N ASP A 71 5.40 6.52 1.06
CA ASP A 71 6.57 6.16 0.28
C ASP A 71 6.24 5.78 -1.19
N TYR A 72 7.27 5.82 -2.02
CA TYR A 72 7.26 5.36 -3.41
C TYR A 72 8.37 4.33 -3.61
N ILE A 73 8.03 3.14 -4.11
CA ILE A 73 8.97 2.03 -4.23
C ILE A 73 9.03 1.51 -5.67
N LEU A 74 10.23 1.29 -6.19
CA LEU A 74 10.46 0.67 -7.49
C LEU A 74 10.30 -0.85 -7.39
N LYS A 75 9.30 -1.41 -8.08
CA LYS A 75 9.01 -2.84 -8.13
C LYS A 75 10.20 -3.71 -8.57
N PRO A 76 11.01 -3.33 -9.59
CA PRO A 76 12.11 -4.19 -10.03
C PRO A 76 13.18 -4.43 -8.96
N THR A 77 13.32 -3.49 -8.02
CA THR A 77 14.30 -3.58 -6.92
C THR A 77 13.65 -3.92 -5.58
N LEU A 78 12.32 -4.04 -5.53
CA LEU A 78 11.56 -4.17 -4.30
C LEU A 78 11.82 -5.51 -3.64
N THR A 79 12.41 -5.47 -2.46
CA THR A 79 12.59 -6.63 -1.60
C THR A 79 11.48 -6.75 -0.55
N PRO A 80 11.17 -7.96 -0.05
CA PRO A 80 10.23 -8.14 1.06
C PRO A 80 10.60 -7.32 2.29
N HIS A 81 11.91 -7.22 2.58
CA HIS A 81 12.45 -6.43 3.69
C HIS A 81 12.15 -4.93 3.55
N GLU A 82 12.36 -4.37 2.36
CA GLU A 82 12.03 -2.96 2.08
C GLU A 82 10.54 -2.70 2.19
N LEU A 83 9.71 -3.59 1.63
CA LEU A 83 8.26 -3.48 1.73
C LEU A 83 7.79 -3.53 3.18
N LEU A 84 8.36 -4.44 4.00
CA LEU A 84 8.08 -4.51 5.43
C LEU A 84 8.44 -3.21 6.13
N GLY A 85 9.62 -2.65 5.85
CA GLY A 85 10.06 -1.38 6.43
C GLY A 85 9.13 -0.22 6.07
N VAL A 86 8.64 -0.15 4.84
CA VAL A 86 7.68 0.88 4.43
C VAL A 86 6.31 0.67 5.09
N LEU A 87 5.83 -0.57 5.20
CA LEU A 87 4.58 -0.87 5.88
C LEU A 87 4.64 -0.53 7.36
N GLN A 88 5.76 -0.81 8.03
CA GLN A 88 5.99 -0.40 9.42
C GLN A 88 5.99 1.12 9.58
N LYS A 89 6.63 1.87 8.66
CA LYS A 89 6.60 3.34 8.66
C LYS A 89 5.18 3.88 8.47
N ALA A 90 4.40 3.27 7.57
CA ALA A 90 3.00 3.65 7.34
C ALA A 90 2.16 3.36 8.59
N ALA A 91 2.30 2.17 9.17
CA ALA A 91 1.55 1.76 10.34
C ALA A 91 1.85 2.63 11.57
N ALA A 92 3.11 3.05 11.76
CA ALA A 92 3.50 3.97 12.82
C ALA A 92 2.85 5.37 12.73
N ARG A 93 2.29 5.75 11.56
CA ARG A 93 1.53 7.00 11.39
C ARG A 93 0.05 6.87 11.75
N ILE A 94 -0.44 5.65 11.96
CA ILE A 94 -1.83 5.38 12.31
C ILE A 94 -2.00 5.58 13.84
N PRO A 95 -2.89 6.48 14.29
CA PRO A 95 -3.13 6.68 15.71
C PRO A 95 -3.63 5.41 16.39
N GLY A 96 -2.98 5.03 17.50
CA GLY A 96 -3.35 3.84 18.28
C GLY A 96 -2.79 2.51 17.74
N TRP A 97 -2.00 2.55 16.66
CA TRP A 97 -1.25 1.38 16.24
C TRP A 97 -0.07 1.13 17.18
N HIS A 98 0.06 -0.11 17.67
CA HIS A 98 1.14 -0.54 18.53
C HIS A 98 1.98 -1.65 17.85
N PRO A 99 3.32 -1.54 17.85
CA PRO A 99 4.21 -2.52 17.22
C PRO A 99 4.06 -3.94 17.76
N ASP A 100 3.59 -4.09 19.00
CA ASP A 100 3.38 -5.40 19.65
C ASP A 100 2.30 -6.25 18.95
N HIS A 101 1.53 -5.66 18.01
CA HIS A 101 0.58 -6.36 17.14
C HIS A 101 1.16 -6.78 15.78
N ALA A 102 2.38 -6.37 15.45
CA ALA A 102 3.05 -6.78 14.23
C ALA A 102 3.80 -8.09 14.46
N MET A 103 3.70 -9.03 13.53
CA MET A 103 4.71 -10.08 13.43
C MET A 103 6.04 -9.41 13.04
N THR A 104 6.95 -9.27 14.00
CA THR A 104 8.36 -8.93 13.74
C THR A 104 9.11 -10.20 13.35
N GLY A 105 9.77 -10.25 12.20
CA GLY A 105 10.71 -11.32 11.84
C GLY A 105 10.51 -11.97 10.46
N GLU A 106 11.19 -13.10 10.27
CA GLU A 106 11.29 -13.88 9.01
C GLU A 106 9.92 -14.25 8.42
N THR A 107 8.92 -14.55 9.26
CA THR A 107 7.57 -14.94 8.81
C THR A 107 6.83 -13.83 8.07
N ALA A 108 7.04 -12.56 8.45
CA ALA A 108 6.41 -11.44 7.74
C ALA A 108 7.06 -11.22 6.37
N GLU A 109 8.38 -11.40 6.27
CA GLU A 109 9.10 -11.29 5.00
C GLU A 109 8.73 -12.43 4.04
N GLU A 110 8.51 -13.64 4.53
CA GLU A 110 8.02 -14.77 3.71
C GLU A 110 6.63 -14.49 3.10
N LEU A 111 5.70 -13.97 3.90
CA LEU A 111 4.37 -13.59 3.41
C LEU A 111 4.41 -12.45 2.40
N LEU A 112 5.26 -11.45 2.63
CA LEU A 112 5.46 -10.35 1.69
C LEU A 112 6.13 -10.82 0.40
N LYS A 113 7.01 -11.83 0.47
CA LYS A 113 7.62 -12.45 -0.71
C LYS A 113 6.56 -13.12 -1.59
N GLU A 114 5.64 -13.88 -1.01
CA GLU A 114 4.52 -14.49 -1.75
C GLU A 114 3.62 -13.42 -2.38
N LEU A 115 3.34 -12.33 -1.67
CA LEU A 115 2.57 -11.19 -2.19
C LEU A 115 3.25 -10.53 -3.40
N LEU A 116 4.57 -10.37 -3.37
CA LEU A 116 5.38 -9.80 -4.45
C LEU A 116 5.45 -10.72 -5.67
N LEU A 117 5.48 -12.03 -5.45
CA LEU A 117 5.48 -13.03 -6.51
C LEU A 117 4.09 -13.23 -7.16
N GLY A 118 3.05 -12.59 -6.62
CA GLY A 118 1.70 -12.68 -7.15
C GLY A 118 1.00 -14.00 -6.85
N GLU A 119 1.49 -14.76 -5.87
CA GLU A 119 0.88 -16.02 -5.46
C GLU A 119 -0.33 -15.70 -4.56
N THR A 120 -1.53 -15.89 -5.13
CA THR A 120 -2.85 -15.44 -4.66
C THR A 120 -3.38 -16.06 -3.35
N LYS A 121 -2.52 -16.62 -2.48
CA LYS A 121 -2.94 -17.25 -1.21
C LYS A 121 -2.90 -16.32 0.02
N THR A 122 -2.37 -15.11 -0.13
CA THR A 122 -1.87 -14.27 0.97
C THR A 122 -2.84 -13.25 1.56
N GLY A 123 -4.06 -13.11 1.03
CA GLY A 123 -4.98 -12.03 1.44
C GLY A 123 -5.47 -12.10 2.89
N GLU A 124 -5.66 -13.31 3.43
CA GLU A 124 -6.02 -13.51 4.85
C GLU A 124 -4.80 -13.46 5.77
N GLU A 125 -3.62 -13.82 5.27
CA GLU A 125 -2.39 -13.85 6.08
C GLU A 125 -1.83 -12.44 6.30
N LEU A 126 -1.92 -11.56 5.30
CA LEU A 126 -1.59 -10.14 5.48
C LEU A 126 -2.53 -9.44 6.47
N GLN A 127 -3.79 -9.86 6.54
CA GLN A 127 -4.72 -9.38 7.57
C GLN A 127 -4.31 -9.80 8.99
N LYS A 128 -3.65 -10.97 9.12
CA LYS A 128 -3.08 -11.44 10.39
C LYS A 128 -1.79 -10.71 10.75
N VAL A 129 -0.96 -10.34 9.75
CA VAL A 129 0.31 -9.62 9.97
C VAL A 129 0.10 -8.18 10.41
N PHE A 130 -0.89 -7.48 9.85
CA PHE A 130 -1.13 -6.05 10.11
C PHE A 130 -2.43 -5.76 10.87
N ALA A 131 -2.97 -6.75 11.59
CA ALA A 131 -4.09 -6.69 12.53
C ALA A 131 -5.10 -5.55 12.25
N ALA A 132 -6.19 -5.86 11.56
CA ALA A 132 -7.34 -4.96 11.32
C ALA A 132 -7.05 -3.61 10.61
N SER A 133 -5.82 -3.36 10.18
CA SER A 133 -5.45 -2.21 9.35
C SER A 133 -5.43 -2.67 7.90
N TYR A 134 -6.62 -2.70 7.27
CA TYR A 134 -6.81 -3.26 5.93
C TYR A 134 -5.82 -2.65 4.94
N VAL A 135 -4.93 -3.50 4.40
CA VAL A 135 -4.11 -3.20 3.22
C VAL A 135 -4.94 -3.57 2.00
N ALA A 136 -5.30 -2.58 1.18
CA ALA A 136 -5.87 -2.83 -0.15
C ALA A 136 -4.76 -2.77 -1.19
N LYS A 137 -4.70 -3.77 -2.08
CA LYS A 137 -3.79 -3.80 -3.23
C LYS A 137 -4.63 -3.45 -4.46
N LEU A 138 -4.41 -2.25 -5.00
CA LEU A 138 -5.26 -1.64 -6.04
C LEU A 138 -4.41 -1.32 -7.28
#